data_AF-A0A6I6FZK6-F1
#
_entry.id   AF-A0A6I6FZK6-F1
#
_cell.length_a   1.000
_cell.length_b   1.000
_cell.length_c   1.000
_cell.angle_alpha   90.00
_cell.angle_beta   90.00
_cell.angle_gamma   90.00
#
_symmetry.space_group_name_H-M   'P 1'
#
loop_
_entity.id
_entity.type
_entity.pdbx_description
1 polymer ?
#
loop_
_entity_poly.entity_id
_entity_poly.type
_entity_poly.pdbx_seq_one_letter_code
_entity_poly.pdbx_strand_id
1 'polypeptide(L)'
;MAAHEQAENALFITRLMNGEGTPAGLVALLRQSLPVYATLEDACRGVGADPRLSAILDPRLERTGALRADLESHRAQGRSFDTVVPATEAYVAELRACATDPAALIGHHYVRYLGDLSGGQIIRTMVRRHYGIETGLSFYDFDIAKPKVYKDDYRAALDALPLGETDRASALAAATRAFDLNHRIFLDLEALGVR
;
A
#
# COMPACT_ATOMS: atom_id res chain seq x y z
N MET A 1 -13.91 -13.53 20.31
CA MET A 1 -12.51 -13.32 19.91
C MET A 1 -12.41 -12.65 18.55
N ALA A 2 -12.93 -13.22 17.45
CA ALA A 2 -12.82 -12.63 16.11
C ALA A 2 -13.29 -11.15 15.96
N ALA A 3 -14.36 -10.73 16.66
CA ALA A 3 -14.82 -9.34 16.63
C ALA A 3 -13.94 -8.38 17.46
N HIS A 4 -13.29 -8.88 18.52
CA HIS A 4 -12.34 -8.09 19.32
C HIS A 4 -11.00 -7.98 18.59
N GLU A 5 -10.53 -9.06 17.96
CA GLU A 5 -9.39 -9.03 17.04
C GLU A 5 -9.69 -8.09 15.87
N GLN A 6 -10.81 -8.22 15.16
CA GLN A 6 -11.18 -7.29 14.07
C GLN A 6 -11.31 -5.82 14.50
N ALA A 7 -11.70 -5.54 15.75
CA ALA A 7 -11.81 -4.18 16.27
C ALA A 7 -10.45 -3.56 16.63
N GLU A 8 -9.52 -4.34 17.21
CA GLU A 8 -8.12 -3.91 17.37
C GLU A 8 -7.44 -3.79 16.00
N ASN A 9 -7.82 -4.66 15.06
CA ASN A 9 -7.16 -4.79 13.77
C ASN A 9 -7.18 -3.52 12.89
N ALA A 10 -8.19 -2.67 13.04
CA ALA A 10 -8.28 -1.43 12.28
C ALA A 10 -8.05 -0.18 13.14
N LEU A 11 -7.66 -0.32 14.41
CA LEU A 11 -7.75 0.79 15.36
C LEU A 11 -6.77 1.92 15.04
N PHE A 12 -5.53 1.59 14.67
CA PHE A 12 -4.55 2.58 14.21
C PHE A 12 -5.10 3.44 13.05
N ILE A 13 -5.54 2.80 11.96
CA ILE A 13 -6.03 3.53 10.78
C ILE A 13 -7.35 4.25 11.08
N THR A 14 -8.21 3.67 11.92
CA THR A 14 -9.47 4.28 12.34
C THR A 14 -9.22 5.53 13.17
N ARG A 15 -8.31 5.50 14.15
CA ARG A 15 -7.90 6.68 14.93
C ARG A 15 -7.32 7.76 14.02
N LEU A 16 -6.42 7.37 13.12
CA LEU A 16 -5.83 8.29 12.15
C LEU A 16 -6.92 8.98 11.31
N MET A 17 -7.89 8.21 10.82
CA MET A 17 -9.00 8.72 10.02
C MET A 17 -10.01 9.55 10.83
N ASN A 18 -10.19 9.32 12.13
CA ASN A 18 -11.14 10.05 12.97
C ASN A 18 -10.54 11.30 13.65
N GLY A 19 -9.24 11.57 13.45
CA GLY A 19 -8.57 12.69 14.10
C GLY A 19 -8.08 12.40 15.52
N GLU A 20 -8.10 11.13 15.93
CA GLU A 20 -7.62 10.65 17.24
C GLU A 20 -6.15 10.18 17.20
N GLY A 21 -5.53 10.26 16.03
CA GLY A 21 -4.12 9.98 15.80
C GLY A 21 -3.25 11.24 15.84
N THR A 22 -2.12 11.20 15.14
CA THR A 22 -1.19 12.33 15.06
C THR A 22 -0.57 12.50 13.67
N PRO A 23 -0.02 13.69 13.34
CA PRO A 23 0.83 13.85 12.16
C PRO A 23 2.01 12.87 12.13
N ALA A 24 2.57 12.52 13.29
CA ALA A 24 3.65 11.55 13.39
C ALA A 24 3.17 10.13 13.05
N GLY A 25 1.92 9.79 13.39
CA GLY A 25 1.28 8.52 12.99
C GLY A 25 1.16 8.40 11.47
N LEU A 26 0.78 9.46 10.77
CA LEU A 26 0.84 9.47 9.30
C LEU A 26 2.26 9.21 8.79
N VAL A 27 3.25 9.92 9.32
CA VAL A 27 4.67 9.75 8.90
C VAL A 27 5.14 8.32 9.14
N ALA A 28 4.76 7.71 10.26
CA ALA A 28 5.07 6.32 10.55
C ALA A 28 4.46 5.36 9.51
N LEU A 29 3.20 5.60 9.11
CA LEU A 29 2.53 4.81 8.06
C LEU A 29 3.21 4.98 6.68
N LEU A 30 3.54 6.21 6.29
CA LEU A 30 4.27 6.48 5.04
C LEU A 30 5.66 5.82 5.07
N ARG A 31 6.33 5.84 6.21
CA ARG A 31 7.63 5.20 6.42
C ARG A 31 7.58 3.69 6.21
N GLN A 32 6.52 3.02 6.68
CA GLN A 32 6.30 1.58 6.47
C GLN A 32 5.92 1.27 5.02
N SER A 33 5.17 2.17 4.38
CA SER A 33 4.75 2.01 2.99
C SER A 33 5.94 2.03 2.02
N LEU A 34 6.90 2.94 2.21
CA LEU A 34 8.05 3.11 1.29
C LEU A 34 8.78 1.81 0.91
N PRO A 35 9.29 0.99 1.85
CA PRO A 35 10.01 -0.24 1.49
C PRO A 35 9.09 -1.30 0.84
N VAL A 36 7.80 -1.31 1.16
CA VAL A 36 6.83 -2.23 0.53
C VAL A 36 6.64 -1.87 -0.95
N TYR A 37 6.36 -0.60 -1.27
CA TYR A 37 6.20 -0.15 -2.66
C TYR A 37 7.49 -0.27 -3.45
N ALA A 38 8.63 0.14 -2.87
CA ALA A 38 9.92 0.01 -3.55
C ALA A 38 10.20 -1.44 -3.95
N THR A 39 9.96 -2.39 -3.04
CA THR A 39 10.18 -3.81 -3.31
C THR A 39 9.19 -4.37 -4.33
N LEU A 40 7.90 -4.02 -4.22
CA LEU A 40 6.88 -4.45 -5.17
C LEU A 40 7.16 -3.92 -6.58
N GLU A 41 7.46 -2.64 -6.71
CA GLU A 41 7.76 -2.00 -7.99
C GLU A 41 9.04 -2.56 -8.63
N ASP A 42 10.09 -2.78 -7.84
CA ASP A 42 11.32 -3.43 -8.32
C ASP A 42 11.06 -4.87 -8.79
N ALA A 43 10.27 -5.64 -8.04
CA ALA A 43 9.89 -7.00 -8.42
C ALA A 43 9.07 -7.02 -9.72
N CYS A 44 8.06 -6.15 -9.84
CA CYS A 44 7.26 -6.02 -11.07
C CYS A 44 8.12 -5.63 -12.27
N ARG A 45 9.06 -4.68 -12.11
CA ARG A 45 10.01 -4.33 -13.18
C ARG A 45 10.95 -5.49 -13.53
N GLY A 46 11.38 -6.27 -12.54
CA GLY A 46 12.26 -7.42 -12.72
C GLY A 46 11.66 -8.56 -13.54
N VAL A 47 10.33 -8.74 -13.47
CA VAL A 47 9.59 -9.70 -14.30
C VAL A 47 9.55 -9.29 -15.77
N GLY A 48 9.77 -8.00 -16.08
CA GLY A 48 9.88 -7.50 -17.45
C GLY A 48 8.55 -7.58 -18.21
N ALA A 49 8.60 -8.12 -19.44
CA ALA A 49 7.47 -8.16 -20.36
C ALA A 49 6.62 -9.45 -20.26
N ASP A 50 6.58 -10.11 -19.09
CA ASP A 50 5.73 -11.29 -18.90
C ASP A 50 4.25 -10.91 -19.15
N PRO A 51 3.57 -11.56 -20.11
CA PRO A 51 2.22 -11.20 -20.53
C PRO A 51 1.17 -11.41 -19.42
N ARG A 52 1.51 -12.17 -18.36
CA ARG A 52 0.65 -12.35 -17.19
C ARG A 52 0.63 -11.13 -16.28
N LEU A 53 1.57 -10.20 -16.39
CA LEU A 53 1.66 -9.03 -15.50
C LEU A 53 1.69 -7.71 -16.27
N SER A 54 2.37 -7.66 -17.42
CA SER A 54 2.70 -6.40 -18.10
C SER A 54 1.49 -5.53 -18.46
N ALA A 55 0.31 -6.13 -18.71
CA ALA A 55 -0.89 -5.40 -19.10
C ALA A 55 -1.49 -4.53 -17.98
N ILE A 56 -1.15 -4.81 -16.71
CA ILE A 56 -1.64 -4.04 -15.55
C ILE A 56 -0.55 -3.14 -14.93
N LEU A 57 0.67 -3.17 -15.47
CA LEU A 57 1.75 -2.30 -15.04
C LEU A 57 1.59 -0.91 -15.68
N ASP A 58 1.46 0.11 -14.84
CA ASP A 58 1.30 1.50 -15.25
C ASP A 58 2.17 2.40 -14.38
N PRO A 59 3.16 3.12 -14.94
CA PRO A 59 4.02 4.04 -14.18
C PRO A 59 3.25 5.10 -13.39
N ARG A 60 2.03 5.47 -13.81
CA ARG A 60 1.17 6.42 -13.08
C ARG A 60 0.70 5.88 -11.73
N LEU A 61 0.76 4.56 -11.51
CA LEU A 61 0.47 3.93 -10.23
C LEU A 61 1.66 3.97 -9.28
N GLU A 62 2.90 3.99 -9.76
CA GLU A 62 4.09 3.89 -8.90
C GLU A 62 4.10 4.98 -7.82
N ARG A 63 4.41 4.57 -6.58
CA ARG A 63 4.32 5.37 -5.36
C ARG A 63 5.66 5.61 -4.69
N THR A 64 6.72 4.86 -5.03
CA THR A 64 8.04 5.03 -4.38
C THR A 64 8.56 6.46 -4.45
N GLY A 65 8.45 7.11 -5.62
CA GLY A 65 8.87 8.50 -5.79
C GLY A 65 8.09 9.46 -4.90
N ALA A 66 6.76 9.33 -4.87
CA ALA A 66 5.87 10.14 -4.06
C ALA A 66 6.11 9.93 -2.55
N LEU A 67 6.30 8.69 -2.11
CA LEU A 67 6.61 8.36 -0.71
C LEU A 67 7.93 8.98 -0.24
N ARG A 68 8.97 8.96 -1.09
CA ARG A 68 10.25 9.62 -0.78
C ARG A 68 10.08 11.13 -0.65
N ALA A 69 9.36 11.75 -1.57
CA ALA A 69 9.09 13.19 -1.53
C ALA A 69 8.27 13.59 -0.30
N ASP A 70 7.27 12.78 0.06
CA ASP A 70 6.42 13.05 1.23
C ASP A 70 7.19 12.95 2.55
N LEU A 71 8.00 11.89 2.70
CA LEU A 71 8.84 11.71 3.88
C LEU A 71 9.85 12.85 4.03
N GLU A 72 10.43 13.33 2.93
CA GLU A 72 11.34 14.49 2.94
C GLU A 72 10.60 15.79 3.32
N SER A 73 9.41 16.02 2.76
CA SER A 73 8.56 17.15 3.11
C SER A 73 8.19 17.15 4.60
N HIS A 74 7.90 15.98 5.17
CA HIS A 74 7.63 15.84 6.60
C HIS A 74 8.88 16.11 7.44
N ARG A 75 10.04 15.58 7.02
CA ARG A 75 11.32 15.80 7.70
C ARG A 75 11.70 17.29 7.75
N ALA A 76 11.51 18.01 6.65
CA ALA A 76 11.73 19.46 6.59
C ALA A 76 10.83 20.26 7.56
N GLN A 77 9.69 19.68 7.95
CA GLN A 77 8.76 20.25 8.92
C GLN A 77 8.97 19.70 10.34
N GLY A 78 10.10 19.04 10.60
CA GLY A 78 10.46 18.49 11.91
C GLY A 78 9.70 17.22 12.31
N ARG A 79 9.08 16.51 11.36
CA ARG A 79 8.38 15.24 11.60
C ARG A 79 9.13 14.10 10.91
N SER A 80 9.61 13.13 11.68
CA SER A 80 10.25 11.93 11.15
C SER A 80 9.84 10.69 11.92
N PHE A 81 9.98 9.54 11.28
CA PHE A 81 9.84 8.22 11.88
C PHE A 81 10.83 7.31 11.18
N ASP A 82 11.82 6.80 11.91
CA ASP A 82 12.96 6.09 11.29
C ASP A 82 12.79 4.56 11.36
N THR A 83 12.03 4.08 12.35
CA THR A 83 11.79 2.67 12.61
C THR A 83 11.07 1.99 11.45
N VAL A 84 11.58 0.82 11.06
CA VAL A 84 10.85 -0.15 10.23
C VAL A 84 10.35 -1.24 11.17
N VAL A 85 9.06 -1.52 11.14
CA VAL A 85 8.46 -2.53 12.03
C VAL A 85 8.62 -3.95 11.47
N PRO A 86 8.65 -4.99 12.33
CA PRO A 86 8.82 -6.38 11.90
C PRO A 86 7.85 -6.82 10.79
N ALA A 87 6.58 -6.42 10.84
CA ALA A 87 5.60 -6.73 9.81
C ALA A 87 5.93 -6.11 8.44
N THR A 88 6.57 -4.94 8.43
CA THR A 88 7.06 -4.32 7.19
C THR A 88 8.22 -5.12 6.61
N GLU A 89 9.16 -5.57 7.45
CA GLU A 89 10.26 -6.43 7.03
C GLU A 89 9.76 -7.77 6.49
N ALA A 90 8.78 -8.37 7.17
CA ALA A 90 8.11 -9.59 6.71
C ALA A 90 7.41 -9.39 5.36
N TYR A 91 6.77 -8.24 5.15
CA TYR A 91 6.14 -7.95 3.87
C TYR A 91 7.17 -7.76 2.75
N VAL A 92 8.26 -7.05 3.01
CA VAL A 92 9.37 -6.95 2.06
C VAL A 92 9.96 -8.33 1.72
N ALA A 93 10.10 -9.21 2.72
CA ALA A 93 10.59 -10.57 2.51
C ALA A 93 9.64 -11.40 1.64
N GLU A 94 8.33 -11.31 1.87
CA GLU A 94 7.29 -11.95 1.04
C GLU A 94 7.38 -11.48 -0.43
N LEU A 95 7.48 -10.17 -0.67
CA LEU A 95 7.58 -9.62 -2.02
C LEU A 95 8.85 -10.09 -2.74
N ARG A 96 9.96 -10.19 -2.01
CA ARG A 96 11.23 -10.74 -2.56
C ARG A 96 11.09 -12.22 -2.90
N ALA A 97 10.41 -13.00 -2.06
CA ALA A 97 10.16 -14.42 -2.34
C ALA A 97 9.26 -14.62 -3.58
N CYS A 98 8.35 -13.68 -3.83
CA CYS A 98 7.47 -13.68 -4.99
C CYS A 98 8.07 -13.02 -6.25
N ALA A 99 9.31 -12.51 -6.21
CA ALA A 99 9.85 -11.68 -7.28
C ALA A 99 9.93 -12.37 -8.65
N THR A 100 9.98 -13.70 -8.69
CA THR A 100 9.98 -14.51 -9.91
C THR A 100 8.64 -15.18 -10.22
N ASP A 101 7.59 -14.89 -9.44
CA ASP A 101 6.22 -15.37 -9.66
C ASP A 101 5.33 -14.17 -10.08
N PRO A 102 5.12 -13.96 -11.39
CA PRO A 102 4.29 -12.87 -11.89
C PRO A 102 2.86 -12.94 -11.36
N ALA A 103 2.31 -14.14 -11.18
CA ALA A 103 0.95 -14.32 -10.70
C ALA A 103 0.80 -13.90 -9.23
N ALA A 104 1.76 -14.24 -8.38
CA ALA A 104 1.79 -13.74 -7.02
C ALA A 104 1.91 -12.21 -6.96
N LEU A 105 2.76 -11.61 -7.80
CA LEU A 105 2.91 -10.15 -7.87
C LEU A 105 1.61 -9.44 -8.26
N ILE A 106 0.78 -10.02 -9.14
CA ILE A 106 -0.57 -9.50 -9.46
C ILE A 106 -1.40 -9.34 -8.18
N GLY A 107 -1.37 -10.33 -7.29
CA GLY A 107 -2.10 -10.31 -6.02
C GLY A 107 -1.70 -9.13 -5.14
N HIS A 108 -0.39 -8.91 -4.97
CA HIS A 108 0.14 -7.76 -4.21
C HIS A 108 -0.16 -6.42 -4.88
N HIS A 109 0.04 -6.35 -6.20
CA HIS A 109 -0.22 -5.16 -7.02
C HIS A 109 -1.70 -4.74 -6.91
N TYR A 110 -2.62 -5.69 -7.05
CA TYR A 110 -4.05 -5.47 -6.90
C TYR A 110 -4.40 -4.91 -5.52
N VAL A 111 -3.93 -5.56 -4.44
CA VAL A 111 -4.28 -5.15 -3.07
C VAL A 111 -3.78 -3.75 -2.75
N ARG A 112 -2.54 -3.41 -3.14
CA ARG A 112 -1.98 -2.08 -2.89
C ARG A 112 -2.67 -1.01 -3.73
N TYR A 113 -2.59 -1.09 -5.05
CA TYR A 113 -2.98 0.03 -5.91
C TYR A 113 -4.49 0.24 -5.99
N LEU A 114 -5.32 -0.82 -6.01
CA LEU A 114 -6.77 -0.63 -5.99
C LEU A 114 -7.26 -0.17 -4.61
N GLY A 115 -6.54 -0.53 -3.55
CA GLY A 115 -6.72 0.01 -2.21
C GLY A 115 -6.49 1.52 -2.18
N ASP A 116 -5.37 1.99 -2.72
CA ASP A 116 -5.01 3.42 -2.74
C ASP A 116 -5.99 4.27 -3.56
N LEU A 117 -6.39 3.76 -4.73
CA LEU A 117 -7.39 4.40 -5.60
C LEU A 117 -8.83 4.32 -5.04
N SER A 118 -9.03 3.66 -3.90
CA SER A 118 -10.33 3.56 -3.23
C SER A 118 -10.30 4.25 -1.86
N GLY A 119 -9.63 3.66 -0.88
CA GLY A 119 -9.55 4.18 0.48
C GLY A 119 -8.52 5.28 0.67
N GLY A 120 -7.43 5.29 -0.13
CA GLY A 120 -6.36 6.28 -0.01
C GLY A 120 -6.83 7.73 -0.17
N GLN A 121 -7.82 7.98 -1.03
CA GLN A 121 -8.43 9.30 -1.21
C GLN A 121 -9.17 9.79 0.04
N ILE A 122 -9.81 8.86 0.75
CA ILE A 122 -10.47 9.16 2.03
C ILE A 122 -9.40 9.48 3.07
N ILE A 123 -8.34 8.66 3.17
CA ILE A 123 -7.23 8.91 4.10
C ILE A 123 -6.66 10.32 3.87
N ARG A 124 -6.29 10.66 2.63
CA ARG A 124 -5.80 12.00 2.25
C ARG A 124 -6.72 13.12 2.75
N THR A 125 -8.02 12.97 2.51
CA THR A 125 -9.02 13.97 2.89
C THR A 125 -9.09 14.13 4.41
N MET A 126 -9.12 13.02 5.13
CA MET A 126 -9.27 13.01 6.58
C MET A 126 -8.00 13.51 7.27
N VAL A 127 -6.80 13.09 6.84
CA VAL A 127 -5.55 13.56 7.47
C VAL A 127 -5.31 15.05 7.24
N ARG A 128 -5.64 15.58 6.06
CA ARG A 128 -5.61 17.04 5.81
C ARG A 128 -6.59 17.76 6.73
N ARG A 129 -7.83 17.27 6.83
CA ARG A 129 -8.88 17.88 7.64
C ARG A 129 -8.56 17.88 9.14
N HIS A 130 -8.09 16.76 9.68
CA HIS A 130 -7.91 16.60 11.12
C HIS A 130 -6.57 17.13 11.63
N TYR A 131 -5.53 17.12 10.79
CA TYR A 131 -4.16 17.43 11.22
C TYR A 131 -3.54 18.65 10.51
N GLY A 132 -4.26 19.31 9.60
CA GLY A 132 -3.79 20.51 8.89
C GLY A 132 -2.58 20.25 7.99
N ILE A 133 -2.48 19.04 7.43
CA ILE A 133 -1.34 18.64 6.59
C ILE A 133 -1.56 19.13 5.16
N GLU A 134 -0.86 20.20 4.79
CA GLU A 134 -0.93 20.80 3.45
C GLU A 134 0.08 20.18 2.46
N THR A 135 1.21 19.68 2.94
CA THR A 135 2.27 19.05 2.13
C THR A 135 2.71 17.72 2.72
N GLY A 136 3.25 16.83 1.89
CA GLY A 136 3.60 15.45 2.28
C GLY A 136 2.46 14.44 2.10
N LEU A 137 1.59 14.66 1.11
CA LEU A 137 0.46 13.79 0.79
C LEU A 137 0.42 13.37 -0.69
N SER A 138 1.53 13.51 -1.42
CA SER A 138 1.63 13.15 -2.84
C SER A 138 1.51 11.66 -3.09
N PHE A 139 1.77 10.80 -2.10
CA PHE A 139 1.50 9.37 -2.13
C PHE A 139 0.05 9.06 -2.53
N TYR A 140 -0.88 9.85 -2.02
CA TYR A 140 -2.31 9.72 -2.31
C TYR A 140 -2.75 10.47 -3.58
N ASP A 141 -1.84 11.16 -4.27
CA ASP A 141 -2.15 11.92 -5.48
C ASP A 141 -1.74 11.12 -6.72
N PHE A 142 -2.73 10.72 -7.52
CA PHE A 142 -2.50 9.94 -8.74
C PHE A 142 -2.80 10.83 -9.94
N ASP A 143 -1.94 10.77 -10.97
CA ASP A 143 -2.19 11.38 -12.27
C ASP A 143 -3.24 10.57 -13.07
N ILE A 144 -4.43 10.43 -12.47
CA ILE A 144 -5.55 9.62 -12.94
C ILE A 144 -6.82 10.45 -12.74
N ALA A 145 -7.28 11.09 -13.82
CA ALA A 145 -8.41 12.02 -13.78
C ALA A 145 -9.75 11.38 -13.36
N LYS A 146 -9.96 10.10 -13.67
CA LYS A 146 -11.21 9.36 -13.37
C LYS A 146 -10.91 8.05 -12.63
N PRO A 147 -10.68 8.08 -11.30
CA PRO A 147 -10.28 6.89 -10.54
C PRO A 147 -11.26 5.72 -10.65
N LYS A 148 -12.57 5.98 -10.76
CA LYS A 148 -13.57 4.92 -10.96
C LYS A 148 -13.35 4.20 -12.30
N VAL A 149 -13.28 4.95 -13.40
CA VAL A 149 -13.09 4.40 -14.75
C VAL A 149 -11.78 3.64 -14.82
N TYR A 150 -10.70 4.23 -14.28
CA TYR A 150 -9.39 3.57 -14.24
C TYR A 150 -9.42 2.23 -13.50
N LYS A 151 -10.11 2.14 -12.35
CA LYS A 151 -10.24 0.87 -11.61
C LYS A 151 -11.06 -0.16 -12.38
N ASP A 152 -12.06 0.27 -13.13
CA ASP A 152 -12.88 -0.63 -13.95
C ASP A 152 -12.04 -1.17 -15.12
N ASP A 153 -11.26 -0.32 -15.77
CA ASP A 153 -10.31 -0.69 -16.84
C ASP A 153 -9.20 -1.61 -16.31
N TYR A 154 -8.65 -1.33 -15.12
CA TYR A 154 -7.68 -2.19 -14.46
C TYR A 154 -8.25 -3.59 -14.20
N ARG A 155 -9.49 -3.69 -13.71
CA ARG A 155 -10.15 -4.99 -13.47
C ARG A 155 -10.39 -5.73 -14.78
N ALA A 156 -10.82 -5.04 -15.82
CA ALA A 156 -10.98 -5.63 -17.15
C ALA A 156 -9.65 -6.16 -17.71
N ALA A 157 -8.55 -5.41 -17.51
CA ALA A 157 -7.21 -5.85 -17.90
C ALA A 157 -6.78 -7.10 -17.11
N LEU A 158 -7.01 -7.11 -15.79
CA LEU A 158 -6.77 -8.26 -14.91
C LEU A 158 -7.55 -9.51 -15.36
N ASP A 159 -8.83 -9.36 -15.70
CA ASP A 159 -9.68 -10.46 -16.17
C ASP A 159 -9.21 -11.05 -17.51
N ALA A 160 -8.58 -10.22 -18.36
CA ALA A 160 -8.06 -10.60 -19.67
C ALA A 160 -6.64 -11.22 -19.63
N LEU A 161 -5.98 -11.25 -18.47
CA LEU A 161 -4.63 -11.83 -18.35
C LEU A 161 -4.65 -13.34 -18.65
N PRO A 162 -3.60 -13.88 -19.31
CA PRO A 162 -3.49 -15.29 -19.67
C PRO A 162 -3.12 -16.16 -18.46
N LEU A 163 -3.98 -16.18 -17.43
CA LEU A 163 -3.76 -16.90 -16.18
C LEU A 163 -4.44 -18.27 -16.18
N GLY A 164 -3.64 -19.32 -15.99
CA GLY A 164 -4.12 -20.66 -15.70
C GLY A 164 -4.67 -20.80 -14.28
N GLU A 165 -5.19 -21.96 -13.94
CA GLU A 165 -5.75 -22.22 -12.60
C GLU A 165 -4.71 -22.04 -11.49
N THR A 166 -3.49 -22.54 -11.70
CA THR A 166 -2.38 -22.38 -10.74
C THR A 166 -1.98 -20.92 -10.57
N ASP A 167 -1.93 -20.13 -11.64
CA ASP A 167 -1.63 -18.70 -11.56
C ASP A 167 -2.72 -17.97 -10.74
N ARG A 168 -4.00 -18.28 -11.01
CA ARG A 168 -5.14 -17.68 -10.27
C ARG A 168 -5.09 -18.02 -8.78
N ALA A 169 -4.74 -19.26 -8.44
CA ALA A 169 -4.55 -19.68 -7.07
C ALA A 169 -3.38 -18.95 -6.40
N SER A 170 -2.25 -18.80 -7.10
CA SER A 170 -1.09 -18.04 -6.60
C SER A 170 -1.44 -16.57 -6.35
N ALA A 171 -2.11 -15.91 -7.31
CA ALA A 171 -2.55 -14.52 -7.19
C ALA A 171 -3.51 -14.30 -6.01
N LEU A 172 -4.49 -15.20 -5.82
CA LEU A 172 -5.45 -15.11 -4.71
C LEU A 172 -4.78 -15.35 -3.35
N ALA A 173 -3.87 -16.32 -3.27
CA ALA A 173 -3.10 -16.57 -2.06
C ALA A 173 -2.21 -15.36 -1.71
N ALA A 174 -1.53 -14.78 -2.71
CA ALA A 174 -0.72 -13.58 -2.54
C ALA A 174 -1.55 -12.36 -2.11
N ALA A 175 -2.73 -12.14 -2.70
CA ALA A 175 -3.64 -11.10 -2.27
C ALA A 175 -4.07 -11.26 -0.81
N THR A 176 -4.35 -12.50 -0.38
CA THR A 176 -4.70 -12.80 1.02
C THR A 176 -3.55 -12.47 1.96
N ARG A 177 -2.31 -12.89 1.62
CA ARG A 177 -1.10 -12.55 2.39
C ARG A 177 -0.84 -11.05 2.41
N ALA A 178 -1.07 -10.34 1.30
CA ALA A 178 -0.93 -8.89 1.22
C ALA A 178 -1.87 -8.17 2.20
N PHE A 179 -3.13 -8.60 2.33
CA PHE A 179 -4.07 -8.03 3.30
C PHE A 179 -3.60 -8.27 4.74
N ASP A 180 -3.21 -9.50 5.07
CA ASP A 180 -2.73 -9.87 6.41
C ASP A 180 -1.43 -9.13 6.79
N LEU A 181 -0.46 -9.03 5.87
CA LEU A 181 0.80 -8.32 6.11
C LEU A 181 0.60 -6.82 6.32
N ASN A 182 -0.26 -6.19 5.50
CA ASN A 182 -0.63 -4.78 5.72
C ASN A 182 -1.32 -4.57 7.05
N HIS A 183 -2.17 -5.50 7.42
CA HIS A 183 -2.87 -5.48 8.68
C HIS A 183 -1.89 -5.55 9.86
N ARG A 184 -0.93 -6.47 9.82
CA ARG A 184 0.13 -6.59 10.86
C ARG A 184 1.01 -5.34 10.98
N ILE A 185 1.22 -4.59 9.89
CA ILE A 185 1.92 -3.29 9.96
C ILE A 185 1.18 -2.32 10.89
N PHE A 186 -0.15 -2.27 10.83
CA PHE A 186 -0.95 -1.42 11.71
C PHE A 186 -0.84 -1.85 13.17
N LEU A 187 -0.87 -3.16 13.43
CA LEU A 187 -0.71 -3.72 14.78
C LEU A 187 0.66 -3.40 15.36
N ASP A 188 1.72 -3.55 14.58
CA ASP A 188 3.08 -3.25 15.06
C ASP A 188 3.25 -1.76 15.37
N LEU A 189 2.68 -0.86 14.56
CA LEU A 189 2.70 0.57 14.84
C LEU A 189 1.95 0.90 16.14
N GLU A 190 0.79 0.28 16.36
CA GLU A 190 0.03 0.44 17.60
C GLU A 190 0.81 -0.09 18.81
N ALA A 191 1.46 -1.25 18.68
CA ALA A 191 2.30 -1.82 19.74
C ALA A 191 3.48 -0.92 20.12
N LEU A 192 3.97 -0.09 19.20
CA LEU A 192 4.96 0.96 19.45
C LEU A 192 4.37 2.24 20.07
N GLY A 193 3.07 2.27 20.35
CA GLY A 193 2.37 3.44 20.89
C GLY A 193 2.18 4.55 19.87
N VAL A 194 2.33 4.26 18.58
CA VAL A 194 2.07 5.22 17.51
C VAL A 194 0.56 5.46 17.41
N ARG A 195 0.18 6.74 17.44
CA ARG A 195 -1.20 7.21 17.31
C ARG A 195 -1.37 7.98 16.01
#